data_AF-A0A963HHD6-F1
#
_entry.id   AF-A0A963HHD6-F1
#
_cell.length_a   1.000
_cell.length_b   1.000
_cell.length_c   1.000
_cell.angle_alpha   90.00
_cell.angle_beta   90.00
_cell.angle_gamma   90.00
#
_symmetry.space_group_name_H-M   'P 1'
#
loop_
_entity.id
_entity.type
_entity.pdbx_description
1 polymer ?
#
loop_
_entity_poly.entity_id
_entity_poly.type
_entity_poly.pdbx_seq_one_letter_code
_entity_poly.pdbx_strand_id
1 'polypeptide(L)'
;DKNGDGRIQYYNDKTKSADAKAKAEAAGWKGNELTVNADIMVMANPEIALLPNWVIALVAAGGLAAALSTAAGLLMAISSAVSHDLVKGVFNPNISDKNELLAGKISMAVAIVIAGYLGLNPPGFAAGTVALAFGIAASSLFPAIMMGIFSKKMNKEGAIAGMLTGLFVTLFYVFAHKGIFFVKGTEFIDLIGGANSFFGITPEAFGAVGAIVNFIVAIVVDKVTKEPPEHIQHMVEAVRIPRGSKLVDGAH
;
A
#
# COMPACT_ATOMS: atom_id res chain seq x y z
N ASP A 1 8.32 -35.46 1.90
CA ASP A 1 8.09 -36.74 2.56
C ASP A 1 8.81 -36.78 3.91
N LYS A 2 8.14 -36.32 4.96
CA LYS A 2 8.60 -36.29 6.36
C LYS A 2 8.15 -37.56 7.12
N ASN A 3 7.18 -38.32 6.62
CA ASN A 3 6.72 -39.55 7.24
C ASN A 3 7.07 -40.83 6.44
N GLY A 4 7.69 -40.70 5.26
CA GLY A 4 8.20 -41.79 4.44
C GLY A 4 7.13 -42.58 3.70
N ASP A 5 5.94 -42.01 3.49
CA ASP A 5 4.77 -42.71 2.92
C ASP A 5 4.63 -42.55 1.39
N GLY A 6 5.56 -41.83 0.75
CA GLY A 6 5.55 -41.53 -0.68
C GLY A 6 4.46 -40.54 -1.12
N ARG A 7 3.75 -39.88 -0.19
CA ARG A 7 2.70 -38.90 -0.45
C ARG A 7 3.07 -37.56 0.17
N ILE A 8 2.88 -36.48 -0.59
CA ILE A 8 3.05 -35.12 -0.04
C ILE A 8 1.75 -34.72 0.66
N GLN A 9 1.86 -34.34 1.93
CA GLN A 9 0.73 -33.96 2.76
C GLN A 9 0.63 -32.45 2.91
N TYR A 10 -0.59 -31.93 2.74
CA TYR A 10 -0.94 -30.53 2.98
C TYR A 10 -2.01 -30.44 4.07
N TYR A 11 -1.64 -29.94 5.24
CA TYR A 11 -2.59 -29.69 6.33
C TYR A 11 -2.07 -28.58 7.27
N ASN A 12 -2.99 -27.97 8.02
CA ASN A 12 -2.62 -26.98 9.03
C ASN A 12 -2.13 -27.68 10.30
N ASP A 13 -0.82 -27.86 10.42
CA ASP A 13 -0.13 -28.44 11.59
C ASP A 13 -0.26 -27.60 12.87
N LYS A 14 -0.68 -26.33 12.75
CA LYS A 14 -0.95 -25.40 13.86
C LYS A 14 -2.44 -25.28 14.21
N THR A 15 -3.31 -26.12 13.64
CA THR A 15 -4.75 -26.08 13.93
C THR A 15 -5.05 -26.35 15.41
N LYS A 16 -6.00 -25.61 15.98
CA LYS A 16 -6.52 -25.84 17.34
C LYS A 16 -7.72 -26.80 17.38
N SER A 17 -8.23 -27.21 16.22
CA SER A 17 -9.36 -28.14 16.13
C SER A 17 -8.92 -29.57 16.48
N ALA A 18 -9.59 -30.17 17.47
CA ALA A 18 -9.34 -31.54 17.90
C ALA A 18 -9.60 -32.55 16.77
N ASP A 19 -10.64 -32.34 15.96
CA ASP A 19 -11.00 -33.23 14.84
C ASP A 19 -9.94 -33.24 13.75
N ALA A 20 -9.34 -32.07 13.46
CA ALA A 20 -8.28 -31.95 12.47
C ALA A 20 -6.97 -32.59 12.96
N LYS A 21 -6.66 -32.50 14.25
CA LYS A 21 -5.51 -33.20 14.85
C LYS A 21 -5.71 -34.71 14.87
N ALA A 22 -6.87 -35.18 15.29
CA ALA A 22 -7.20 -36.60 15.31
C ALA A 22 -7.12 -37.23 13.92
N LYS A 23 -7.58 -36.51 12.87
CA LYS A 23 -7.44 -36.95 11.48
C LYS A 23 -5.99 -36.98 11.01
N ALA A 24 -5.17 -36.00 11.38
CA ALA A 24 -3.75 -35.97 11.02
C ALA A 24 -2.95 -37.08 11.72
N GLU A 25 -3.23 -37.32 13.01
CA GLU A 25 -2.61 -38.40 13.79
C GLU A 25 -3.04 -39.78 13.29
N ALA A 26 -4.33 -39.98 13.00
CA ALA A 26 -4.85 -41.24 12.44
C ALA A 26 -4.29 -41.54 11.05
N ALA A 27 -3.93 -40.50 10.28
CA ALA A 27 -3.32 -40.64 8.97
C ALA A 27 -1.78 -40.76 9.02
N GLY A 28 -1.15 -40.68 10.20
CA GLY A 28 0.30 -40.80 10.37
C GLY A 28 1.09 -39.60 9.85
N TRP A 29 0.46 -38.43 9.75
CA TRP A 29 1.02 -37.22 9.15
C TRP A 29 2.01 -36.54 10.10
N LYS A 30 3.25 -36.30 9.64
CA LYS A 30 4.34 -35.71 10.46
C LYS A 30 4.68 -34.29 10.02
N GLY A 31 3.77 -33.37 10.31
CA GLY A 31 3.92 -31.95 10.01
C GLY A 31 3.59 -31.63 8.55
N ASN A 32 3.30 -30.36 8.27
CA ASN A 32 2.98 -29.95 6.91
C ASN A 32 4.22 -30.09 6.00
N GLU A 33 4.04 -30.70 4.83
CA GLU A 33 5.11 -30.98 3.88
C GLU A 33 5.03 -30.13 2.61
N LEU A 34 3.86 -29.53 2.36
CA LEU A 34 3.62 -28.64 1.24
C LEU A 34 3.39 -27.21 1.74
N THR A 35 4.28 -26.31 1.36
CA THR A 35 4.05 -24.87 1.53
C THR A 35 3.60 -24.30 0.20
N VAL A 36 2.32 -23.96 0.09
CA VAL A 36 1.81 -23.33 -1.12
C VAL A 36 2.06 -21.82 -1.03
N ASN A 37 2.78 -21.28 -2.02
CA ASN A 37 2.94 -19.84 -2.14
C ASN A 37 1.63 -19.23 -2.66
N ALA A 38 1.00 -18.38 -1.84
CA ALA A 38 -0.23 -17.70 -2.20
C ALA A 38 -0.08 -16.82 -3.47
N ASP A 39 1.14 -16.34 -3.79
CA ASP A 39 1.41 -15.47 -4.95
C ASP A 39 1.33 -16.26 -6.27
N ILE A 40 1.55 -17.57 -6.21
CA ILE A 40 1.63 -18.45 -7.39
C ILE A 40 0.34 -19.25 -7.58
N MET A 41 -0.51 -19.35 -6.55
CA MET A 41 -1.72 -20.16 -6.57
C MET A 41 -2.60 -19.86 -7.80
N VAL A 42 -2.81 -18.58 -8.11
CA VAL A 42 -3.65 -18.18 -9.26
C VAL A 42 -3.05 -18.65 -10.59
N MET A 43 -1.71 -18.65 -10.71
CA MET A 43 -1.02 -19.14 -11.91
C MET A 43 -0.98 -20.67 -11.97
N ALA A 44 -0.99 -21.35 -10.82
CA ALA A 44 -1.00 -22.81 -10.72
C ALA A 44 -2.39 -23.42 -10.93
N ASN A 45 -3.47 -22.69 -10.63
CA ASN A 45 -4.85 -23.20 -10.74
C ASN A 45 -5.23 -23.78 -12.12
N PRO A 46 -4.87 -23.16 -13.26
CA PRO A 46 -5.10 -23.76 -14.59
C PRO A 46 -4.45 -25.13 -14.78
N GLU A 47 -3.25 -25.33 -14.22
CA GLU A 47 -2.52 -26.60 -14.28
C GLU A 47 -3.15 -27.63 -13.33
N ILE A 48 -3.52 -27.22 -12.11
CA ILE A 48 -4.24 -28.05 -11.13
C ILE A 48 -5.59 -28.51 -11.70
N ALA A 49 -6.27 -27.66 -12.46
CA ALA A 49 -7.55 -27.95 -13.10
C ALA A 49 -7.41 -28.78 -14.40
N LEU A 50 -6.20 -29.20 -14.76
CA LEU A 50 -5.91 -29.99 -15.97
C LEU A 50 -6.45 -29.34 -17.25
N LEU A 51 -6.37 -28.01 -17.34
CA LEU A 51 -6.79 -27.27 -18.53
C LEU A 51 -5.83 -27.54 -19.71
N PRO A 52 -6.30 -27.37 -20.96
CA PRO A 52 -5.44 -27.50 -22.12
C PRO A 52 -4.21 -26.58 -22.05
N ASN A 53 -3.05 -27.07 -22.51
CA ASN A 53 -1.77 -26.35 -22.45
C ASN A 53 -1.83 -24.92 -23.02
N TRP A 54 -2.64 -24.70 -24.06
CA TRP A 54 -2.80 -23.37 -24.66
C TRP A 54 -3.49 -22.38 -23.72
N VAL A 55 -4.41 -22.85 -22.86
CA VAL A 55 -5.08 -22.03 -21.84
C VAL A 55 -4.09 -21.65 -20.76
N ILE A 56 -3.32 -22.63 -20.28
CA ILE A 56 -2.27 -22.42 -19.26
C ILE A 56 -1.26 -21.38 -19.77
N ALA A 57 -0.78 -21.55 -21.01
CA ALA A 57 0.15 -20.62 -21.65
C ALA A 57 -0.44 -19.21 -21.79
N LEU A 58 -1.72 -19.08 -22.16
CA LEU A 58 -2.38 -17.79 -22.31
C LEU A 58 -2.58 -17.09 -20.96
N VAL A 59 -2.96 -17.83 -19.91
CA VAL A 59 -3.09 -17.28 -18.55
C VAL A 59 -1.73 -16.83 -18.02
N ALA A 60 -0.68 -17.65 -18.17
CA ALA A 60 0.67 -17.30 -17.75
C ALA A 60 1.21 -16.07 -18.50
N ALA A 61 1.02 -16.01 -19.82
CA ALA A 61 1.41 -14.88 -20.64
C ALA A 61 0.65 -13.59 -20.25
N GLY A 62 -0.67 -13.69 -20.04
CA GLY A 62 -1.50 -12.57 -19.58
C GLY A 62 -1.09 -12.07 -18.19
N GLY A 63 -0.81 -12.97 -17.26
CA GLY A 63 -0.32 -12.64 -15.92
C GLY A 63 1.01 -11.90 -15.94
N LEU A 64 1.97 -12.40 -16.73
CA LEU A 64 3.26 -11.75 -16.91
C LEU A 64 3.12 -10.37 -17.57
N ALA A 65 2.27 -10.26 -18.60
CA ALA A 65 2.02 -9.00 -19.29
C ALA A 65 1.40 -7.94 -18.34
N ALA A 66 0.44 -8.34 -17.51
CA ALA A 66 -0.18 -7.45 -16.52
C ALA A 66 0.82 -6.96 -15.46
N ALA A 67 1.67 -7.86 -14.95
CA ALA A 67 2.71 -7.52 -13.98
C ALA A 67 3.74 -6.53 -14.58
N LEU A 68 4.20 -6.79 -15.81
CA LEU A 68 5.17 -5.92 -16.50
C LEU A 68 4.58 -4.54 -16.84
N SER A 69 3.31 -4.49 -17.26
CA SER A 69 2.62 -3.22 -17.54
C SER A 69 2.51 -2.34 -16.30
N THR A 70 2.14 -2.94 -15.16
CA THR A 70 2.04 -2.23 -13.88
C THR A 70 3.39 -1.76 -13.38
N ALA A 71 4.41 -2.63 -13.46
CA ALA A 71 5.78 -2.30 -13.05
C ALA A 71 6.36 -1.14 -13.87
N ALA A 72 6.17 -1.15 -15.19
CA ALA A 72 6.61 -0.05 -16.05
C ALA A 72 5.93 1.28 -15.69
N GLY A 73 4.62 1.27 -15.46
CA GLY A 73 3.87 2.46 -15.06
C GLY A 73 4.35 3.04 -13.72
N LEU A 74 4.52 2.19 -12.70
CA LEU A 74 5.03 2.60 -11.39
C LEU A 74 6.47 3.11 -11.44
N LEU A 75 7.34 2.50 -12.26
CA LEU A 75 8.71 2.97 -12.47
C LEU A 75 8.73 4.36 -13.12
N MET A 76 7.86 4.62 -14.10
CA MET A 76 7.72 5.96 -14.69
C MET A 76 7.20 6.98 -13.67
N ALA A 77 6.25 6.58 -12.82
CA ALA A 77 5.75 7.44 -11.74
C ALA A 77 6.87 7.80 -10.74
N ILE A 78 7.67 6.82 -10.32
CA ILE A 78 8.85 7.05 -9.45
C ILE A 78 9.85 7.96 -10.15
N SER A 79 10.13 7.72 -11.43
CA SER A 79 11.02 8.57 -12.23
C SER A 79 10.60 10.02 -12.19
N SER A 80 9.31 10.29 -12.47
CA SER A 80 8.76 11.66 -12.49
C SER A 80 8.77 12.29 -11.11
N ALA A 81 8.38 11.55 -10.08
CA ALA A 81 8.38 12.05 -8.70
C ALA A 81 9.78 12.45 -8.24
N VAL A 82 10.81 11.69 -8.62
CA VAL A 82 12.18 12.02 -8.25
C VAL A 82 12.75 13.12 -9.14
N SER A 83 12.61 13.05 -10.47
CA SER A 83 13.22 14.05 -11.36
C SER A 83 12.51 15.40 -11.31
N HIS A 84 11.18 15.39 -11.40
CA HIS A 84 10.38 16.60 -11.53
C HIS A 84 9.99 17.17 -10.17
N ASP A 85 9.37 16.36 -9.30
CA ASP A 85 8.83 16.90 -8.04
C ASP A 85 9.94 17.19 -7.03
N LEU A 86 10.89 16.26 -6.88
CA LEU A 86 11.95 16.37 -5.88
C LEU A 86 13.17 17.16 -6.40
N VAL A 87 13.79 16.72 -7.50
CA VAL A 87 15.01 17.36 -8.01
C VAL A 87 14.70 18.73 -8.59
N LYS A 88 13.80 18.86 -9.57
CA LYS A 88 13.46 20.16 -10.14
C LYS A 88 12.62 21.01 -9.19
N GLY A 89 11.60 20.43 -8.56
CA GLY A 89 10.70 21.19 -7.68
C GLY A 89 11.36 21.72 -6.41
N VAL A 90 12.28 20.97 -5.79
CA VAL A 90 12.82 21.29 -4.46
C VAL A 90 14.32 21.59 -4.47
N PHE A 91 15.14 20.72 -5.07
CA PHE A 91 16.61 20.80 -4.88
C PHE A 91 17.34 21.66 -5.90
N ASN A 92 16.94 21.63 -7.16
CA ASN A 92 17.56 22.36 -8.27
C ASN A 92 16.51 22.78 -9.32
N PRO A 93 15.77 23.87 -9.08
CA PRO A 93 14.76 24.40 -10.00
C PRO A 93 15.28 24.77 -11.40
N ASN A 94 16.57 25.06 -11.51
CA ASN A 94 17.20 25.48 -12.76
C ASN A 94 17.92 24.31 -13.47
N ILE A 95 17.62 23.06 -13.11
CA ILE A 95 18.16 21.89 -13.79
C ILE A 95 17.75 21.89 -15.28
N SER A 96 18.70 21.58 -16.16
CA SER A 96 18.41 21.43 -17.59
C SER A 96 17.59 20.17 -17.86
N ASP A 97 16.77 20.17 -18.92
CA ASP A 97 15.92 19.03 -19.28
C ASP A 97 16.73 17.73 -19.50
N LYS A 98 17.96 17.87 -20.02
CA LYS A 98 18.89 16.73 -20.18
C LYS A 98 19.29 16.13 -18.83
N ASN A 99 19.57 16.97 -17.84
CA ASN A 99 19.98 16.52 -16.51
C ASN A 99 18.78 16.03 -15.70
N GLU A 100 17.59 16.61 -15.89
CA GLU A 100 16.33 16.11 -15.32
C GLU A 100 16.02 14.70 -15.85
N LEU A 101 16.12 14.49 -17.16
CA LEU A 101 15.95 13.17 -17.77
C LEU A 101 16.97 12.16 -17.24
N LEU A 102 18.22 12.59 -17.05
CA LEU A 102 19.26 11.73 -16.49
C LEU A 102 18.94 11.36 -15.03
N ALA A 103 18.49 12.30 -14.21
CA ALA A 103 18.06 12.04 -12.84
C ALA A 103 16.90 11.04 -12.79
N GLY A 104 15.92 11.17 -13.68
CA GLY A 104 14.82 10.22 -13.81
C GLY A 104 15.30 8.81 -14.19
N LYS A 105 16.19 8.69 -15.18
CA LYS A 105 16.77 7.39 -15.57
C LYS A 105 17.58 6.73 -14.46
N ILE A 106 18.37 7.50 -13.72
CA ILE A 106 19.12 7.00 -12.56
C ILE A 106 18.15 6.53 -11.47
N SER A 107 17.10 7.30 -11.19
CA SER A 107 16.07 6.91 -10.23
C SER A 107 15.40 5.60 -10.61
N MET A 108 15.01 5.42 -11.89
CA MET A 108 14.46 4.15 -12.38
C MET A 108 15.44 2.99 -12.21
N ALA A 109 16.71 3.16 -12.55
CA ALA A 109 17.71 2.11 -12.41
C ALA A 109 17.89 1.69 -10.95
N VAL A 110 17.97 2.66 -10.03
CA VAL A 110 18.07 2.40 -8.59
C VAL A 110 16.81 1.70 -8.08
N ALA A 111 15.62 2.15 -8.50
CA ALA A 111 14.36 1.52 -8.13
C ALA A 111 14.28 0.05 -8.60
N ILE A 112 14.73 -0.25 -9.83
CA ILE A 112 14.78 -1.63 -10.36
C ILE A 112 15.72 -2.51 -9.52
N VAL A 113 16.90 -2.01 -9.15
CA VAL A 113 17.85 -2.77 -8.33
C VAL A 113 17.26 -3.07 -6.95
N ILE A 114 16.66 -2.08 -6.30
CA ILE A 114 16.02 -2.25 -4.98
C ILE A 114 14.82 -3.20 -5.08
N ALA A 115 13.94 -3.00 -6.07
CA ALA A 115 12.77 -3.85 -6.28
C ALA A 115 13.17 -5.31 -6.61
N GLY A 116 14.21 -5.51 -7.42
CA GLY A 116 14.76 -6.83 -7.71
C GLY A 116 15.32 -7.50 -6.46
N TYR A 117 16.07 -6.77 -5.64
CA TYR A 117 16.61 -7.28 -4.37
C TYR A 117 15.50 -7.68 -3.39
N LEU A 118 14.48 -6.82 -3.21
CA LEU A 118 13.33 -7.09 -2.35
C LEU A 118 12.40 -8.17 -2.92
N GLY A 119 12.35 -8.35 -4.24
CA GLY A 119 11.64 -9.44 -4.89
C GLY A 119 12.29 -10.81 -4.63
N LEU A 120 13.62 -10.87 -4.55
CA LEU A 120 14.36 -12.07 -4.15
C LEU A 120 14.28 -12.36 -2.65
N ASN A 121 14.19 -11.31 -1.83
CA ASN A 121 14.07 -11.40 -0.37
C ASN A 121 12.78 -10.71 0.12
N PRO A 122 11.60 -11.29 -0.18
CA PRO A 122 10.33 -10.63 0.10
C PRO A 122 10.12 -10.44 1.61
N PRO A 123 9.82 -9.23 2.09
CA PRO A 123 9.54 -8.98 3.51
C PRO A 123 8.21 -9.61 3.97
N GLY A 124 7.35 -9.97 3.01
CA GLY A 124 6.10 -10.67 3.21
C GLY A 124 5.48 -11.05 1.87
N PHE A 125 4.31 -11.69 1.90
CA PHE A 125 3.51 -11.96 0.70
C PHE A 125 3.18 -10.65 -0.05
N ALA A 126 3.25 -10.66 -1.38
CA ALA A 126 3.29 -9.44 -2.18
C ALA A 126 2.05 -8.55 -1.99
N ALA A 127 0.85 -9.13 -2.00
CA ALA A 127 -0.38 -8.35 -1.83
C ALA A 127 -0.47 -7.68 -0.45
N GLY A 128 0.10 -8.28 0.59
CA GLY A 128 0.16 -7.67 1.92
C GLY A 128 1.06 -6.44 1.96
N THR A 129 2.21 -6.49 1.28
CA THR A 129 3.12 -5.33 1.15
C THR A 129 2.47 -4.19 0.38
N VAL A 130 1.72 -4.51 -0.67
CA VAL A 130 0.96 -3.51 -1.45
C VAL A 130 -0.17 -2.90 -0.62
N ALA A 131 -0.92 -3.72 0.13
CA ALA A 131 -1.97 -3.23 1.03
C ALA A 131 -1.41 -2.25 2.08
N LEU A 132 -0.23 -2.56 2.63
CA LEU A 132 0.47 -1.68 3.57
C LEU A 132 0.85 -0.34 2.94
N ALA A 133 1.43 -0.35 1.74
CA ALA A 133 1.80 0.87 1.01
C ALA A 133 0.58 1.76 0.72
N PHE A 134 -0.52 1.16 0.26
CA PHE A 134 -1.77 1.88 0.07
C PHE A 134 -2.38 2.37 1.39
N GLY A 135 -2.27 1.60 2.48
CA GLY A 135 -2.72 2.02 3.80
C GLY A 135 -1.99 3.28 4.29
N ILE A 136 -0.67 3.32 4.10
CA ILE A 136 0.17 4.50 4.43
C ILE A 136 -0.23 5.70 3.57
N ALA A 137 -0.38 5.52 2.26
CA ALA A 137 -0.81 6.58 1.35
C ALA A 137 -2.23 7.07 1.65
N ALA A 138 -3.16 6.17 1.96
CA ALA A 138 -4.54 6.48 2.33
C ALA A 138 -4.62 7.25 3.65
N SER A 139 -3.73 6.97 4.61
CA SER A 139 -3.72 7.67 5.89
C SER A 139 -3.20 9.12 5.80
N SER A 140 -2.41 9.45 4.79
CA SER A 140 -1.75 10.74 4.64
C SER A 140 -2.30 11.56 3.47
N LEU A 141 -2.05 11.11 2.24
CA LEU A 141 -2.33 11.87 1.02
C LEU A 141 -3.83 11.98 0.72
N PHE A 142 -4.59 10.89 0.91
CA PHE A 142 -6.00 10.87 0.52
C PHE A 142 -6.84 11.95 1.22
N PRO A 143 -6.82 12.10 2.56
CA PRO A 143 -7.56 13.17 3.24
C PRO A 143 -7.11 14.55 2.81
N ALA A 144 -5.80 14.78 2.66
CA ALA A 144 -5.25 16.07 2.26
C ALA A 144 -5.72 16.48 0.85
N ILE A 145 -5.71 15.55 -0.11
CA ILE A 145 -6.20 15.79 -1.48
C ILE A 145 -7.72 16.02 -1.46
N MET A 146 -8.48 15.18 -0.75
CA MET A 146 -9.93 15.31 -0.63
C MET A 146 -10.33 16.68 -0.06
N MET A 147 -9.71 17.09 1.04
CA MET A 147 -9.98 18.38 1.65
C MET A 147 -9.50 19.54 0.77
N GLY A 148 -8.36 19.41 0.09
CA GLY A 148 -7.86 20.43 -0.84
C GLY A 148 -8.77 20.68 -2.06
N ILE A 149 -9.45 19.64 -2.56
CA ILE A 149 -10.39 19.75 -3.69
C ILE A 149 -11.76 20.23 -3.23
N PHE A 150 -12.28 19.71 -2.10
CA PHE A 150 -13.67 19.92 -1.70
C PHE A 150 -13.88 21.00 -0.63
N SER A 151 -12.83 21.45 0.06
CA SER A 151 -12.89 22.54 1.05
C SER A 151 -12.20 23.80 0.53
N LYS A 152 -12.94 24.90 0.48
CA LYS A 152 -12.38 26.23 0.13
C LYS A 152 -11.46 26.77 1.22
N LYS A 153 -11.63 26.31 2.47
CA LYS A 153 -10.99 26.89 3.65
C LYS A 153 -9.78 26.10 4.14
N MET A 154 -9.55 24.90 3.62
CA MET A 154 -8.42 24.06 4.08
C MET A 154 -7.09 24.77 3.83
N ASN A 155 -6.35 25.08 4.90
CA ASN A 155 -5.02 25.67 4.84
C ASN A 155 -3.88 24.62 4.85
N LYS A 156 -2.66 25.09 4.57
CA LYS A 156 -1.46 24.26 4.52
C LYS A 156 -1.11 23.66 5.89
N GLU A 157 -1.34 24.40 6.97
CA GLU A 157 -1.03 23.98 8.34
C GLU A 157 -1.90 22.79 8.75
N GLY A 158 -3.21 22.86 8.49
CA GLY A 158 -4.16 21.78 8.72
C GLY A 158 -3.84 20.55 7.88
N ALA A 159 -3.58 20.74 6.59
CA ALA A 159 -3.21 19.63 5.71
C ALA A 159 -1.91 18.93 6.16
N ILE A 160 -0.86 19.67 6.51
CA ILE A 160 0.42 19.11 6.99
C ILE A 160 0.23 18.38 8.32
N ALA A 161 -0.48 18.99 9.28
CA ALA A 161 -0.73 18.36 10.58
C ALA A 161 -1.54 17.06 10.44
N GLY A 162 -2.57 17.06 9.59
CA GLY A 162 -3.34 15.86 9.25
C GLY A 162 -2.47 14.77 8.63
N MET A 163 -1.68 15.11 7.60
CA MET A 163 -0.76 14.16 6.95
C MET A 163 0.21 13.54 7.94
N LEU A 164 0.85 14.34 8.80
CA LEU A 164 1.83 13.87 9.77
C LEU A 164 1.19 12.98 10.84
N THR A 165 0.01 13.35 11.35
CA THR A 165 -0.68 12.56 12.39
C THR A 165 -1.26 11.26 11.84
N GLY A 166 -1.88 11.28 10.66
CA GLY A 166 -2.36 10.06 10.00
C GLY A 166 -1.24 9.08 9.67
N LEU A 167 -0.12 9.60 9.15
CA LEU A 167 1.09 8.83 8.89
C LEU A 167 1.66 8.24 10.18
N PHE A 168 1.79 9.06 11.23
CA PHE A 168 2.35 8.63 12.51
C PHE A 168 1.52 7.52 13.14
N VAL A 169 0.20 7.68 13.23
CA VAL A 169 -0.70 6.68 13.81
C VAL A 169 -0.65 5.37 13.02
N THR A 170 -0.61 5.46 11.69
CA THR A 170 -0.54 4.28 10.83
C THR A 170 0.79 3.55 10.96
N LEU A 171 1.91 4.27 10.89
CA LEU A 171 3.24 3.69 11.06
C LEU A 171 3.46 3.13 12.46
N PHE A 172 2.94 3.80 13.50
CA PHE A 172 3.02 3.31 14.87
C PHE A 172 2.38 1.92 14.99
N TYR A 173 1.18 1.74 14.44
CA TYR A 173 0.49 0.45 14.47
C TYR A 173 1.16 -0.61 13.58
N VAL A 174 1.65 -0.21 12.40
CA VAL A 174 2.39 -1.09 11.49
C VAL A 174 3.69 -1.57 12.13
N PHE A 175 4.51 -0.68 12.68
CA PHE A 175 5.78 -1.02 13.32
C PHE A 175 5.59 -1.82 14.60
N ALA A 176 4.49 -1.60 15.33
CA ALA A 176 4.14 -2.46 16.45
C ALA A 176 4.05 -3.93 16.03
N HIS A 177 3.44 -4.22 14.87
CA HIS A 177 3.24 -5.59 14.37
C HIS A 177 4.38 -6.15 13.53
N LYS A 178 5.03 -5.31 12.72
CA LYS A 178 6.01 -5.74 11.70
C LYS A 178 7.46 -5.42 12.09
N GLY A 179 7.68 -4.73 13.20
CA GLY A 179 8.98 -4.19 13.60
C GLY A 179 9.27 -2.83 12.97
N ILE A 180 10.12 -2.05 13.64
CA ILE A 180 10.60 -0.75 13.15
C ILE A 180 11.42 -0.98 11.88
N PHE A 181 11.06 -0.30 10.79
CA PHE A 181 11.65 -0.50 9.46
C PHE A 181 11.67 -1.97 9.00
N PHE A 182 10.71 -2.79 9.44
CA PHE A 182 10.60 -4.22 9.11
C PHE A 182 11.79 -5.07 9.60
N VAL A 183 12.52 -4.59 10.62
CA VAL A 183 13.61 -5.34 11.25
C VAL A 183 13.03 -6.29 12.30
N LYS A 184 13.25 -7.59 12.11
CA LYS A 184 12.80 -8.64 13.05
C LYS A 184 13.42 -8.42 14.44
N GLY A 185 12.62 -8.52 15.49
CA GLY A 185 13.01 -8.33 16.89
C GLY A 185 12.82 -6.91 17.42
N THR A 186 12.31 -5.98 16.60
CA THR A 186 11.98 -4.61 17.01
C THR A 186 10.48 -4.35 17.09
N GLU A 187 9.67 -5.40 16.94
CA GLU A 187 8.24 -5.37 17.17
C GLU A 187 7.93 -5.08 18.65
N PHE A 188 6.88 -4.29 18.87
CA PHE A 188 6.44 -3.88 20.20
C PHE A 188 4.96 -4.16 20.39
N ILE A 189 4.54 -5.35 19.93
CA ILE A 189 3.16 -5.85 20.01
C ILE A 189 2.62 -5.81 21.44
N ASP A 190 3.47 -6.09 22.43
CA ASP A 190 3.08 -6.08 23.84
C ASP A 190 2.68 -4.67 24.33
N LEU A 191 3.28 -3.62 23.77
CA LEU A 191 2.95 -2.23 24.11
C LEU A 191 1.53 -1.84 23.68
N ILE A 192 1.04 -2.43 22.59
CA ILE A 192 -0.31 -2.17 22.07
C ILE A 192 -1.35 -3.17 22.59
N GLY A 193 -0.99 -4.05 23.52
CA GLY A 193 -1.90 -5.01 24.16
C GLY A 193 -2.10 -6.32 23.42
N GLY A 194 -1.22 -6.66 22.46
CA GLY A 194 -1.30 -7.90 21.70
C GLY A 194 -1.48 -7.74 20.18
N ALA A 195 -1.62 -8.88 19.49
CA ALA A 195 -1.84 -8.90 18.05
C ALA A 195 -3.25 -8.41 17.71
N ASN A 196 -3.35 -7.49 16.77
CA ASN A 196 -4.60 -6.89 16.30
C ASN A 196 -5.45 -6.26 17.43
N SER A 197 -4.82 -5.71 18.47
CA SER A 197 -5.51 -5.16 19.64
C SER A 197 -6.53 -4.07 19.32
N PHE A 198 -6.34 -3.34 18.22
CA PHE A 198 -7.26 -2.30 17.82
C PHE A 198 -8.40 -2.89 16.99
N PHE A 199 -9.49 -3.28 17.65
CA PHE A 199 -10.71 -3.82 17.04
C PHE A 199 -10.50 -5.04 16.11
N GLY A 200 -9.40 -5.78 16.27
CA GLY A 200 -9.08 -6.90 15.38
C GLY A 200 -8.55 -6.47 14.01
N ILE A 201 -8.28 -5.18 13.78
CA ILE A 201 -7.83 -4.65 12.50
C ILE A 201 -6.37 -5.05 12.28
N THR A 202 -6.09 -5.66 11.12
CA THR A 202 -4.74 -6.03 10.73
C THR A 202 -3.92 -4.79 10.36
N PRO A 203 -2.59 -4.82 10.52
CA PRO A 203 -1.75 -3.67 10.17
C PRO A 203 -1.88 -3.24 8.71
N GLU A 204 -2.18 -4.17 7.79
CA GLU A 204 -2.41 -3.89 6.38
C GLU A 204 -3.68 -3.06 6.12
N ALA A 205 -4.68 -3.12 7.01
CA ALA A 205 -5.95 -2.40 6.87
C ALA A 205 -6.03 -1.12 7.73
N PHE A 206 -5.02 -0.87 8.56
CA PHE A 206 -5.05 0.21 9.55
C PHE A 206 -5.01 1.63 8.94
N GLY A 207 -4.64 1.75 7.66
CA GLY A 207 -4.63 3.03 6.94
C GLY A 207 -5.97 3.78 6.96
N ALA A 208 -7.10 3.07 7.04
CA ALA A 208 -8.42 3.68 7.16
C ALA A 208 -8.59 4.43 8.49
N VAL A 209 -8.08 3.86 9.59
CA VAL A 209 -8.08 4.52 10.91
C VAL A 209 -7.18 5.75 10.88
N GLY A 210 -5.98 5.62 10.29
CA GLY A 210 -5.09 6.75 10.07
C GLY A 210 -5.71 7.87 9.25
N ALA A 211 -6.49 7.54 8.21
CA ALA A 211 -7.20 8.53 7.40
C ALA A 211 -8.27 9.29 8.21
N ILE A 212 -9.01 8.61 9.09
CA ILE A 212 -9.97 9.24 9.99
C ILE A 212 -9.25 10.23 10.93
N VAL A 213 -8.13 9.80 11.52
CA VAL A 213 -7.32 10.67 12.39
C VAL A 213 -6.83 11.90 11.62
N ASN A 214 -6.35 11.72 10.39
CA ASN A 214 -5.92 12.82 9.53
C ASN A 214 -7.06 13.82 9.27
N PHE A 215 -8.26 13.36 8.87
CA PHE A 215 -9.41 14.25 8.70
C PHE A 215 -9.72 15.05 9.97
N ILE A 216 -9.75 14.39 11.12
CA ILE A 216 -10.05 15.04 12.41
C ILE A 216 -8.99 16.10 12.72
N VAL A 217 -7.71 15.73 12.68
CA VAL A 217 -6.61 16.65 13.01
C VAL A 217 -6.56 17.80 12.03
N ALA A 218 -6.69 17.53 10.73
CA ALA A 218 -6.67 18.57 9.71
C ALA A 218 -7.79 19.59 9.92
N ILE A 219 -9.03 19.13 10.18
CA ILE A 219 -10.16 20.02 10.43
C ILE A 219 -9.99 20.81 11.72
N VAL A 220 -9.47 20.18 12.78
CA VAL A 220 -9.24 20.85 14.07
C VAL A 220 -8.16 21.92 13.92
N VAL A 221 -7.04 21.61 13.29
CA VAL A 221 -5.94 22.55 13.07
C VAL A 221 -6.39 23.67 12.15
N ASP A 222 -7.08 23.36 11.05
CA ASP A 222 -7.62 24.35 10.11
C ASP A 222 -8.49 25.41 10.79
N LYS A 223 -9.31 25.00 11.78
CA LYS A 223 -10.17 25.91 12.55
C LYS A 223 -9.42 26.82 13.52
N VAL A 224 -8.20 26.48 13.92
CA VAL A 224 -7.38 27.27 14.85
C VAL A 224 -6.23 27.99 14.15
N THR A 225 -6.01 27.74 12.87
CA THR A 225 -5.01 28.41 12.03
C THR A 225 -5.65 29.43 11.09
N LYS A 226 -4.80 30.20 10.39
CA LYS A 226 -5.27 31.28 9.51
C LYS A 226 -5.96 30.69 8.28
N GLU A 227 -7.05 31.31 7.85
CA GLU A 227 -7.69 30.94 6.59
C GLU A 227 -6.74 31.16 5.40
N PRO A 228 -6.85 30.33 4.35
CA PRO A 228 -6.05 30.51 3.15
C PRO A 228 -6.40 31.84 2.46
N PRO A 229 -5.42 32.50 1.80
CA PRO A 229 -5.66 33.76 1.08
C PRO A 229 -6.79 33.65 0.06
N GLU A 230 -7.55 34.74 -0.15
CA GLU A 230 -8.72 34.76 -1.05
C GLU A 230 -8.43 34.25 -2.46
N HIS A 231 -7.25 34.57 -3.02
CA HIS A 231 -6.87 34.10 -4.35
C HIS A 231 -6.77 32.57 -4.45
N ILE A 232 -6.41 31.87 -3.36
CA ILE A 232 -6.40 30.41 -3.29
C ILE A 232 -7.82 29.87 -3.19
N GLN A 233 -8.67 30.50 -2.38
CA GLN A 233 -10.08 30.11 -2.26
C GLN A 233 -10.80 30.21 -3.61
N HIS A 234 -10.55 31.30 -4.36
CA HIS A 234 -11.09 31.51 -5.70
C HIS A 234 -10.53 30.51 -6.71
N MET A 235 -9.26 30.12 -6.59
CA MET A 235 -8.68 29.07 -7.44
C MET A 235 -9.38 27.72 -7.21
N VAL A 236 -9.58 27.32 -5.95
CA VAL A 236 -10.31 26.09 -5.60
C VAL A 236 -11.74 26.14 -6.12
N GLU A 237 -12.41 27.29 -5.98
CA GLU A 237 -13.77 27.48 -6.48
C GLU A 237 -13.87 27.40 -8.01
N ALA A 238 -12.91 27.98 -8.73
CA ALA A 238 -12.85 27.91 -10.19
C ALA A 238 -12.56 26.49 -10.71
N VAL A 239 -11.78 25.70 -9.97
CA VAL A 239 -11.56 24.28 -10.28
C VAL A 239 -12.84 23.46 -10.03
N ARG A 240 -13.60 23.81 -8.98
CA ARG A 240 -14.85 23.12 -8.63
C ARG A 240 -16.01 23.45 -9.57
N ILE A 241 -16.08 24.70 -10.06
CA ILE A 241 -17.15 25.20 -10.92
C ILE A 241 -16.55 25.51 -12.29
N PRO A 242 -16.50 24.53 -13.22
CA PRO A 242 -15.95 24.77 -14.54
C PRO A 242 -16.76 25.83 -15.29
N ARG A 243 -16.05 26.68 -16.04
CA ARG A 243 -16.66 27.74 -16.86
C ARG A 243 -17.78 27.16 -17.74
N GLY A 244 -19.02 27.56 -17.47
CA GLY A 244 -20.21 27.12 -18.21
C GLY A 244 -21.28 26.42 -17.37
N SER A 245 -21.00 25.98 -16.13
CA SER A 245 -22.05 25.50 -15.23
C SER A 245 -22.79 26.69 -14.61
N LYS A 246 -24.08 26.85 -14.95
CA LYS A 246 -24.94 27.81 -14.26
C LYS A 246 -25.09 27.39 -12.79
N LEU A 247 -24.88 28.33 -11.88
CA LEU A 247 -25.36 28.20 -10.50
C LEU A 247 -26.86 27.93 -10.57
N VAL A 248 -27.30 26.76 -10.10
CA VAL A 248 -28.68 26.61 -9.65
C VAL A 248 -28.74 27.36 -8.33
N ASP A 249 -29.03 28.66 -8.46
CA ASP A 249 -29.58 29.47 -7.39
C ASP A 249 -30.80 28.73 -6.84
N GLY A 250 -30.75 28.36 -5.56
CA GLY A 250 -31.81 27.67 -4.84
C GLY A 250 -33.02 28.54 -4.50
N ALA A 251 -33.27 29.64 -5.22
CA ALA A 251 -34.50 30.39 -5.14
C ALA A 251 -35.62 29.70 -5.96
N HIS A 252 -36.43 28.92 -5.25
CA HIS A 252 -37.86 28.80 -5.55
C HIS A 252 -38.63 29.72 -4.60
#